data_AF-A0A4W5P2Q8-F1
#
_entry.id   AF-A0A4W5P2Q8-F1
#
_cell.length_a   1.000
_cell.length_b   1.000
_cell.length_c   1.000
_cell.angle_alpha   90.00
_cell.angle_beta   90.00
_cell.angle_gamma   90.00
#
_symmetry.space_group_name_H-M   'P 1'
#
loop_
_entity.id
_entity.type
_entity.pdbx_description
1 polymer ?
#
loop_
_entity_poly.entity_id
_entity_poly.type
_entity_poly.pdbx_seq_one_letter_code
_entity_poly.pdbx_strand_id
1 'polypeptide(L)'
;MTTMLMLLMAVSVASIFGESSVYFREEFEDGDAWKSRWVESKHKSDYGKFVHTAGKFYGDVERNKVHLADARFYSASSRFESVSNKDQALVIQFTVKHEQNIDCGGGYIKLFPADLNQEEMHGDSTYNIMFGPDICGPGTKKVHVIFNYKGKNHLINKDIRCKDDEYTHLYTLVVNPDNTYEVKIDNKKVESGSLEEDWDFLPPKKIKDPDAEKPDDWDEKESIDDPEDKKPEDWDVAENIPDPDAKKPDDWDDEMDGEWEPPMVTNKDYKGEWKPKQIDNPAYKGKWLHPEIDNPEYTADPEIYQYASMGVIGLDLWQVKSGTIFDNFLITNDPKLAEEVGNETWGATKDPEKKMKDSLEEEERKKREAEEVNKKEEDEDEEEREDDEEEDYDEEEEDDEGEEEETDSKLKDEL
;
A
#
# COMPACT_ATOMS: atom_id res chain seq x y z
N MET A 1 3.30 -15.56 79.70
CA MET A 1 2.52 -15.76 78.47
C MET A 1 2.25 -14.39 77.88
N THR A 2 3.12 -14.00 76.96
CA THR A 2 3.15 -12.71 76.26
C THR A 2 2.44 -12.90 74.93
N THR A 3 1.33 -12.21 74.70
CA THR A 3 0.71 -12.11 73.38
C THR A 3 0.66 -10.64 72.98
N MET A 4 1.64 -10.29 72.15
CA MET A 4 1.79 -9.04 71.43
C MET A 4 0.88 -9.13 70.19
N LEU A 5 -0.21 -8.36 70.16
CA LEU A 5 -1.10 -8.29 68.99
C LEU A 5 -0.53 -7.22 68.03
N MET A 6 0.12 -7.65 66.95
CA MET A 6 0.52 -6.78 65.85
C MET A 6 -0.71 -6.32 65.07
N LEU A 7 -0.87 -5.01 64.96
CA LEU A 7 -1.85 -4.37 64.08
C LEU A 7 -1.23 -4.26 62.67
N LEU A 8 -1.64 -5.14 61.75
CA LEU A 8 -1.31 -5.03 60.32
C LEU A 8 -2.32 -4.08 59.67
N MET A 9 -1.90 -2.85 59.36
CA MET A 9 -2.61 -1.98 58.42
C MET A 9 -2.38 -2.53 57.01
N ALA A 10 -3.39 -3.18 56.44
CA ALA A 10 -3.43 -3.48 55.01
C ALA A 10 -3.77 -2.19 54.26
N VAL A 11 -2.77 -1.55 53.65
CA VAL A 11 -2.99 -0.50 52.63
C VAL A 11 -3.52 -1.20 51.39
N SER A 12 -4.82 -1.14 51.18
CA SER A 12 -5.47 -1.55 49.93
C SER A 12 -5.17 -0.48 48.89
N VAL A 13 -4.17 -0.72 48.05
CA VAL A 13 -4.03 0.01 46.78
C VAL A 13 -5.18 -0.47 45.91
N ALA A 14 -6.27 0.28 45.90
CA ALA A 14 -7.33 0.10 44.91
C ALA A 14 -6.75 0.50 43.55
N SER A 15 -6.28 -0.48 42.79
CA SER A 15 -6.07 -0.32 41.35
C SER A 15 -7.43 0.03 40.75
N ILE A 16 -7.52 1.23 40.16
CA ILE A 16 -8.64 1.63 39.32
C ILE A 16 -8.54 0.77 38.05
N PHE A 17 -9.05 -0.45 38.10
CA PHE A 17 -9.39 -1.18 36.90
C PHE A 17 -10.76 -0.64 36.47
N GLY A 18 -10.81 0.09 35.37
CA GLY A 18 -12.07 0.42 34.73
C GLY A 18 -12.84 -0.88 34.44
N GLU A 19 -14.16 -0.86 34.54
CA GLU A 19 -14.98 -2.01 34.15
C GLU A 19 -14.81 -2.29 32.65
N SER A 20 -14.31 -3.49 32.35
CA SER A 20 -14.19 -4.00 30.98
C SER A 20 -15.60 -4.14 30.40
N SER A 21 -15.88 -3.39 29.34
CA SER A 21 -17.21 -3.26 28.74
C SER A 21 -17.15 -3.64 27.27
N VAL A 22 -17.94 -4.65 26.89
CA VAL A 22 -18.13 -5.04 25.50
C VAL A 22 -19.33 -4.27 24.94
N TYR A 23 -19.07 -3.38 23.99
CA TYR A 23 -20.09 -2.54 23.37
C TYR A 23 -20.76 -3.23 22.17
N PHE A 24 -19.97 -4.01 21.43
CA PHE A 24 -20.47 -4.80 20.31
C PHE A 24 -19.63 -6.07 20.17
N ARG A 25 -20.29 -7.20 19.90
CA ARG A 25 -19.64 -8.48 19.58
C ARG A 25 -20.50 -9.23 18.58
N GLU A 26 -19.90 -9.67 17.48
CA GLU A 26 -20.54 -10.47 16.44
C GLU A 26 -19.58 -11.52 15.91
N GLU A 27 -20.03 -12.78 15.95
CA GLU A 27 -19.27 -13.98 15.58
C GLU A 27 -20.05 -14.90 14.63
N PHE A 28 -21.30 -14.54 14.30
CA PHE A 28 -22.15 -15.27 13.35
C PHE A 28 -22.33 -16.78 13.64
N GLU A 29 -22.19 -17.20 14.91
CA GLU A 29 -22.32 -18.60 15.33
C GLU A 29 -23.79 -19.08 15.39
N ASP A 30 -24.76 -18.19 15.32
CA ASP A 30 -26.20 -18.47 15.52
C ASP A 30 -27.00 -18.66 14.23
N GLY A 31 -26.35 -19.17 13.18
CA GLY A 31 -26.98 -19.52 11.91
C GLY A 31 -27.53 -18.30 11.20
N ASP A 32 -28.81 -18.30 10.81
CA ASP A 32 -29.43 -17.19 10.07
C ASP A 32 -29.87 -16.00 10.94
N ALA A 33 -29.70 -16.07 12.27
CA ALA A 33 -30.16 -15.02 13.18
C ALA A 33 -29.44 -13.68 12.98
N TRP A 34 -28.22 -13.67 12.43
CA TRP A 34 -27.50 -12.44 12.08
C TRP A 34 -28.27 -11.54 11.12
N LYS A 35 -29.12 -12.10 10.24
CA LYS A 35 -29.97 -11.33 9.32
C LYS A 35 -30.97 -10.42 10.04
N SER A 36 -31.23 -10.65 11.33
CA SER A 36 -32.05 -9.77 12.16
C SER A 36 -31.26 -8.63 12.80
N ARG A 37 -29.94 -8.77 12.92
CA ARG A 37 -29.02 -7.77 13.50
C ARG A 37 -28.43 -6.85 12.44
N TRP A 38 -28.15 -7.40 11.26
CA TRP A 38 -27.57 -6.68 10.13
C TRP A 38 -28.65 -6.19 9.16
N VAL A 39 -28.55 -4.93 8.78
CA VAL A 39 -29.45 -4.23 7.87
C VAL A 39 -28.70 -3.88 6.61
N GLU A 40 -29.18 -4.36 5.45
CA GLU A 40 -28.68 -3.96 4.13
C GLU A 40 -29.26 -2.59 3.74
N SER A 41 -28.39 -1.73 3.20
CA SER A 41 -28.81 -0.42 2.70
C SER A 41 -29.67 -0.56 1.45
N LYS A 42 -30.65 0.34 1.31
CA LYS A 42 -31.54 0.48 0.16
C LYS A 42 -31.18 1.69 -0.71
N HIS A 43 -30.10 2.40 -0.38
CA HIS A 43 -29.65 3.59 -1.10
C HIS A 43 -29.37 3.32 -2.59
N LYS A 44 -28.87 2.12 -2.92
CA LYS A 44 -28.73 1.61 -4.29
C LYS A 44 -29.46 0.27 -4.43
N SER A 45 -30.04 0.04 -5.61
CA SER A 45 -30.77 -1.20 -5.91
C SER A 45 -29.85 -2.37 -6.28
N ASP A 46 -28.59 -2.09 -6.60
CA ASP A 46 -27.65 -3.04 -7.18
C ASP A 46 -26.51 -3.44 -6.22
N TYR A 47 -26.64 -3.22 -4.92
CA TYR A 47 -25.67 -3.70 -3.94
C TYR A 47 -25.48 -5.23 -4.03
N GLY A 48 -24.23 -5.65 -3.78
CA GLY A 48 -23.84 -7.05 -3.63
C GLY A 48 -24.46 -7.66 -2.37
N LYS A 49 -24.55 -8.98 -2.35
CA LYS A 49 -25.23 -9.71 -1.27
C LYS A 49 -24.23 -10.25 -0.26
N PHE A 50 -24.62 -10.20 1.00
CA PHE A 50 -23.89 -10.87 2.08
C PHE A 50 -24.40 -12.31 2.23
N VAL A 51 -23.48 -13.27 2.27
CA VAL A 51 -23.77 -14.70 2.39
C VAL A 51 -23.04 -15.28 3.60
N HIS A 52 -23.68 -16.18 4.32
CA HIS A 52 -23.06 -16.87 5.45
C HIS A 52 -22.33 -18.13 4.96
N THR A 53 -20.99 -18.14 4.99
CA THR A 53 -20.16 -19.30 4.58
C THR A 53 -18.77 -19.23 5.20
N ALA A 54 -18.15 -20.39 5.42
CA ALA A 54 -16.78 -20.54 5.94
C ALA A 54 -15.69 -20.40 4.87
N GLY A 55 -16.08 -20.23 3.60
CA GLY A 55 -15.16 -20.24 2.47
C GLY A 55 -14.75 -21.66 2.03
N LYS A 56 -13.72 -21.74 1.18
CA LYS A 56 -13.22 -23.02 0.63
C LYS A 56 -12.33 -23.79 1.60
N PHE A 57 -11.61 -23.06 2.44
CA PHE A 57 -10.75 -23.60 3.49
C PHE A 57 -10.97 -22.78 4.75
N TYR A 58 -10.86 -23.41 5.91
CA TYR A 58 -11.21 -22.79 7.19
C TYR A 58 -10.56 -23.55 8.34
N GLY A 59 -10.47 -22.90 9.51
CA GLY A 59 -9.98 -23.58 10.70
C GLY A 59 -11.05 -24.45 11.40
N ASP A 60 -12.29 -23.99 11.35
CA ASP A 60 -13.47 -24.65 11.90
C ASP A 60 -14.66 -24.35 10.97
N VAL A 61 -15.45 -25.36 10.64
CA VAL A 61 -16.60 -25.23 9.72
C VAL A 61 -17.77 -24.48 10.36
N GLU A 62 -17.85 -24.45 11.70
CA GLU A 62 -18.93 -23.78 12.42
C GLU A 62 -18.65 -22.28 12.59
N ARG A 63 -17.37 -21.87 12.53
CA ARG A 63 -16.87 -20.49 12.71
C ARG A 63 -16.40 -19.88 11.37
N ASN A 64 -16.20 -18.57 11.26
CA ASN A 64 -15.71 -17.81 10.07
C ASN A 64 -16.78 -17.40 9.05
N LYS A 65 -17.77 -16.55 9.36
CA LYS A 65 -18.90 -16.39 8.39
C LYS A 65 -19.58 -15.02 8.28
N VAL A 66 -19.06 -14.15 7.41
CA VAL A 66 -19.86 -13.40 6.41
C VAL A 66 -19.02 -13.18 5.16
N HIS A 67 -19.47 -13.74 4.05
CA HIS A 67 -18.87 -13.65 2.73
C HIS A 67 -19.55 -12.59 1.87
N LEU A 68 -18.73 -11.80 1.18
CA LEU A 68 -19.17 -10.88 0.14
C LEU A 68 -19.33 -11.64 -1.18
N ALA A 69 -20.56 -11.72 -1.71
CA ALA A 69 -20.86 -12.33 -3.02
C ALA A 69 -21.12 -11.27 -4.11
N ASP A 70 -20.49 -11.45 -5.28
CA ASP A 70 -20.54 -10.62 -6.51
C ASP A 70 -19.56 -9.42 -6.59
N ALA A 71 -19.08 -9.10 -7.78
CA ALA A 71 -18.18 -7.96 -8.05
C ALA A 71 -18.93 -6.61 -7.97
N ARG A 72 -19.28 -6.14 -6.75
CA ARG A 72 -20.17 -4.99 -6.54
C ARG A 72 -19.77 -4.11 -5.35
N PHE A 73 -20.51 -3.01 -5.19
CA PHE A 73 -20.57 -2.28 -3.93
C PHE A 73 -21.37 -3.08 -2.93
N TYR A 74 -20.99 -3.04 -1.66
CA TYR A 74 -21.68 -3.69 -0.55
C TYR A 74 -21.97 -2.64 0.51
N SER A 75 -23.13 -2.75 1.15
CA SER A 75 -23.54 -1.81 2.19
C SER A 75 -24.46 -2.51 3.19
N ALA A 76 -23.89 -2.95 4.31
CA ALA A 76 -24.64 -3.52 5.42
C ALA A 76 -24.13 -2.98 6.74
N SER A 77 -25.01 -2.87 7.72
CA SER A 77 -24.67 -2.30 9.03
C SER A 77 -25.40 -2.98 10.16
N SER A 78 -24.80 -2.99 11.34
CA SER A 78 -25.40 -3.48 12.58
C SER A 78 -25.41 -2.38 13.61
N ARG A 79 -26.51 -2.28 14.36
CA ARG A 79 -26.70 -1.27 15.40
C ARG A 79 -26.46 -1.88 16.77
N PHE A 80 -25.82 -1.11 17.63
CA PHE A 80 -25.57 -1.47 19.02
C PHE A 80 -25.94 -0.30 19.94
N GLU A 81 -25.81 -0.52 21.25
CA GLU A 81 -26.08 0.53 22.24
C GLU A 81 -25.17 1.73 21.99
N SER A 82 -25.72 2.95 22.04
CA SER A 82 -24.93 4.14 21.77
C SER A 82 -23.90 4.35 22.87
N VAL A 83 -22.62 4.46 22.48
CA VAL A 83 -21.49 4.66 23.40
C VAL A 83 -20.69 5.90 23.04
N SER A 84 -20.05 6.48 24.05
CA SER A 84 -19.01 7.48 23.90
C SER A 84 -17.73 6.92 24.50
N ASN A 85 -16.59 7.15 23.86
CA ASN A 85 -15.28 6.78 24.40
C ASN A 85 -14.68 7.88 25.28
N LYS A 86 -15.46 8.85 25.75
CA LYS A 86 -14.97 9.88 26.65
C LYS A 86 -14.33 9.24 27.89
N ASP A 87 -13.11 9.66 28.21
CA ASP A 87 -12.31 9.19 29.35
C ASP A 87 -12.00 7.68 29.37
N GLN A 88 -12.24 6.97 28.26
CA GLN A 88 -12.02 5.52 28.13
C GLN A 88 -11.33 5.18 26.81
N ALA A 89 -10.54 4.10 26.80
CA ALA A 89 -10.00 3.61 25.54
C ALA A 89 -11.14 3.09 24.65
N LEU A 90 -10.98 3.21 23.34
CA LEU A 90 -11.81 2.57 22.34
C LEU A 90 -10.97 1.52 21.64
N VAL A 91 -11.45 0.29 21.63
CA VAL A 91 -10.81 -0.82 20.93
C VAL A 91 -11.78 -1.36 19.90
N ILE A 92 -11.34 -1.39 18.65
CA ILE A 92 -12.08 -1.91 17.50
C ILE A 92 -11.28 -3.07 16.95
N GLN A 93 -11.89 -4.24 16.87
CA GLN A 93 -11.22 -5.45 16.41
C GLN A 93 -12.15 -6.27 15.50
N PHE A 94 -11.60 -6.84 14.44
CA PHE A 94 -12.30 -7.75 13.55
C PHE A 94 -11.31 -8.57 12.74
N THR A 95 -11.76 -9.69 12.16
CA THR A 95 -10.98 -10.51 11.26
C THR A 95 -11.42 -10.32 9.81
N VAL A 96 -10.47 -10.38 8.90
CA VAL A 96 -10.69 -10.32 7.46
C VAL A 96 -9.89 -11.41 6.79
N LYS A 97 -10.52 -12.13 5.88
CA LYS A 97 -9.89 -13.14 5.04
C LYS A 97 -10.15 -12.82 3.57
N HIS A 98 -9.10 -12.68 2.77
CA HIS A 98 -9.20 -12.48 1.32
C HIS A 98 -8.95 -13.80 0.58
N GLU A 99 -9.82 -14.81 0.79
CA GLU A 99 -9.62 -16.17 0.25
C GLU A 99 -9.54 -16.23 -1.27
N GLN A 100 -10.07 -15.23 -1.95
CA GLN A 100 -10.14 -15.16 -3.40
C GLN A 100 -8.85 -14.65 -4.04
N ASN A 101 -7.80 -14.34 -3.28
CA ASN A 101 -6.63 -13.61 -3.76
C ASN A 101 -7.04 -12.28 -4.41
N ILE A 102 -7.46 -11.34 -3.55
CA ILE A 102 -8.06 -10.07 -3.96
C ILE A 102 -7.06 -9.19 -4.72
N ASP A 103 -7.48 -8.63 -5.84
CA ASP A 103 -6.71 -7.72 -6.67
C ASP A 103 -7.03 -6.25 -6.37
N CYS A 104 -8.33 -5.92 -6.27
CA CYS A 104 -8.80 -4.62 -5.83
C CYS A 104 -10.13 -4.73 -5.05
N GLY A 105 -10.10 -4.35 -3.79
CA GLY A 105 -11.26 -4.14 -2.96
C GLY A 105 -10.94 -3.75 -1.52
N GLY A 106 -11.93 -3.15 -0.87
CA GLY A 106 -11.85 -2.76 0.53
C GLY A 106 -12.13 -3.93 1.47
N GLY A 107 -11.43 -3.92 2.60
CA GLY A 107 -11.57 -4.86 3.72
C GLY A 107 -11.80 -4.14 5.06
N TYR A 108 -12.27 -2.89 5.06
CA TYR A 108 -12.40 -2.04 6.24
C TYR A 108 -13.81 -1.97 6.79
N ILE A 109 -13.93 -1.48 8.03
CA ILE A 109 -15.21 -1.12 8.65
C ILE A 109 -15.32 0.39 8.77
N LYS A 110 -16.56 0.87 8.87
CA LYS A 110 -16.90 2.24 9.27
C LYS A 110 -17.69 2.20 10.56
N LEU A 111 -17.30 3.01 11.53
CA LEU A 111 -18.04 3.24 12.77
C LEU A 111 -18.78 4.56 12.66
N PHE A 112 -20.09 4.54 12.83
CA PHE A 112 -20.97 5.67 12.61
C PHE A 112 -21.60 6.18 13.92
N PRO A 113 -22.02 7.45 13.93
CA PRO A 113 -22.91 7.99 14.95
C PRO A 113 -24.18 7.15 15.16
N ALA A 114 -24.75 7.25 16.36
CA ALA A 114 -25.93 6.47 16.72
C ALA A 114 -27.21 6.87 15.96
N ASP A 115 -27.25 8.04 15.33
CA ASP A 115 -28.40 8.55 14.59
C ASP A 115 -28.40 8.20 13.09
N LEU A 116 -27.39 7.47 12.59
CA LEU A 116 -27.32 7.03 11.20
C LEU A 116 -28.59 6.25 10.81
N ASN A 117 -29.18 6.58 9.66
CA ASN A 117 -30.20 5.76 9.02
C ASN A 117 -29.54 4.61 8.23
N GLN A 118 -29.63 3.39 8.75
CA GLN A 118 -29.01 2.21 8.16
C GLN A 118 -29.54 1.86 6.76
N GLU A 119 -30.81 2.17 6.47
CA GLU A 119 -31.40 1.90 5.15
C GLU A 119 -30.91 2.85 4.06
N GLU A 120 -30.29 3.98 4.43
CA GLU A 120 -29.74 4.99 3.50
C GLU A 120 -28.21 5.08 3.58
N MET A 121 -27.54 4.11 4.21
CA MET A 121 -26.09 4.10 4.36
C MET A 121 -25.39 3.98 3.01
N HIS A 122 -24.34 4.75 2.78
CA HIS A 122 -23.54 4.78 1.55
C HIS A 122 -22.14 5.38 1.78
N GLY A 123 -21.34 5.45 0.71
CA GLY A 123 -19.98 6.01 0.68
C GLY A 123 -19.78 7.33 1.42
N ASP A 124 -20.69 8.28 1.19
CA ASP A 124 -20.62 9.65 1.69
C ASP A 124 -21.33 9.84 3.05
N SER A 125 -21.89 8.77 3.62
CA SER A 125 -22.48 8.83 4.96
C SER A 125 -21.42 9.21 5.98
N THR A 126 -21.72 10.19 6.84
CA THR A 126 -20.78 10.68 7.84
C THR A 126 -20.49 9.62 8.89
N TYR A 127 -19.28 9.07 8.87
CA TYR A 127 -18.76 8.15 9.87
C TYR A 127 -17.86 8.88 10.86
N ASN A 128 -17.66 8.29 12.03
CA ASN A 128 -16.71 8.73 13.03
C ASN A 128 -15.31 8.21 12.72
N ILE A 129 -15.18 6.90 12.49
CA ILE A 129 -13.90 6.22 12.26
C ILE A 129 -14.05 5.25 11.09
N MET A 130 -13.07 5.20 10.19
CA MET A 130 -12.91 4.11 9.22
C MET A 130 -11.59 3.39 9.49
N PHE A 131 -11.64 2.07 9.62
CA PHE A 131 -10.48 1.26 9.98
C PHE A 131 -10.46 -0.08 9.26
N GLY A 132 -9.32 -0.41 8.64
CA GLY A 132 -9.06 -1.76 8.10
C GLY A 132 -8.28 -1.79 6.80
N PRO A 133 -7.99 -2.99 6.27
CA PRO A 133 -7.22 -3.17 5.04
C PRO A 133 -7.94 -2.64 3.79
N ASP A 134 -7.16 -2.12 2.85
CA ASP A 134 -7.60 -1.73 1.52
C ASP A 134 -6.52 -2.09 0.50
N ILE A 135 -6.93 -2.91 -0.47
CA ILE A 135 -6.04 -3.46 -1.49
C ILE A 135 -6.56 -2.99 -2.84
N CYS A 136 -5.73 -2.38 -3.67
CA CYS A 136 -6.04 -2.10 -5.06
C CYS A 136 -4.76 -2.07 -5.90
N GLY A 137 -4.53 -3.18 -6.60
CA GLY A 137 -3.35 -3.42 -7.41
C GLY A 137 -2.05 -3.48 -6.59
N PRO A 138 -0.89 -3.40 -7.24
CA PRO A 138 0.41 -3.43 -6.56
C PRO A 138 0.72 -2.13 -5.80
N GLY A 139 0.04 -1.02 -6.11
CA GLY A 139 0.34 0.31 -5.56
C GLY A 139 -0.42 0.65 -4.27
N THR A 140 -1.57 0.05 -4.02
CA THR A 140 -2.39 0.34 -2.83
C THR A 140 -2.56 -0.94 -2.02
N LYS A 141 -1.81 -1.07 -0.92
CA LYS A 141 -1.89 -2.21 0.02
C LYS A 141 -1.67 -1.70 1.44
N LYS A 142 -2.67 -0.98 1.97
CA LYS A 142 -2.53 -0.26 3.23
C LYS A 142 -3.72 -0.48 4.16
N VAL A 143 -3.51 -0.24 5.44
CA VAL A 143 -4.57 -0.18 6.44
C VAL A 143 -5.01 1.27 6.55
N HIS A 144 -6.27 1.54 6.21
CA HIS A 144 -6.87 2.84 6.47
C HIS A 144 -7.11 2.99 7.98
N VAL A 145 -6.73 4.16 8.50
CA VAL A 145 -7.12 4.63 9.83
C VAL A 145 -7.52 6.09 9.64
N ILE A 146 -8.82 6.32 9.52
CA ILE A 146 -9.38 7.63 9.16
C ILE A 146 -10.30 8.08 10.28
N PHE A 147 -10.03 9.24 10.82
CA PHE A 147 -10.85 9.88 11.85
C PHE A 147 -11.62 11.04 11.24
N ASN A 148 -12.91 11.13 11.54
CA ASN A 148 -13.68 12.34 11.31
C ASN A 148 -13.41 13.32 12.45
N TYR A 149 -12.93 14.52 12.11
CA TYR A 149 -12.68 15.60 13.05
C TYR A 149 -13.20 16.90 12.44
N LYS A 150 -14.05 17.61 13.17
CA LYS A 150 -14.70 18.86 12.73
C LYS A 150 -15.36 18.77 11.34
N GLY A 151 -15.97 17.63 11.03
CA GLY A 151 -16.69 17.39 9.77
C GLY A 151 -15.80 17.02 8.57
N LYS A 152 -14.49 16.87 8.77
CA LYS A 152 -13.55 16.43 7.73
C LYS A 152 -12.96 15.07 8.10
N ASN A 153 -12.77 14.22 7.09
CA ASN A 153 -12.10 12.93 7.26
C ASN A 153 -10.60 13.11 7.09
N HIS A 154 -9.82 12.80 8.12
CA HIS A 154 -8.37 12.89 8.12
C HIS A 154 -7.76 11.49 8.01
N LEU A 155 -6.95 11.27 6.99
CA LEU A 155 -6.23 10.02 6.78
C LEU A 155 -4.94 10.03 7.59
N ILE A 156 -4.51 8.85 8.04
CA ILE A 156 -3.21 8.67 8.67
C ILE A 156 -2.07 9.00 7.69
N ASN A 157 -1.07 9.72 8.17
CA ASN A 157 0.10 10.10 7.37
C ASN A 157 1.10 8.95 7.20
N LYS A 158 1.05 7.96 8.10
CA LYS A 158 1.90 6.77 8.07
C LYS A 158 1.35 5.70 7.12
N ASP A 159 2.25 5.04 6.40
CA ASP A 159 1.91 3.92 5.52
C ASP A 159 1.96 2.59 6.30
N ILE A 160 0.80 2.09 6.70
CA ILE A 160 0.67 0.81 7.39
C ILE A 160 0.34 -0.26 6.36
N ARG A 161 1.30 -1.14 6.06
CA ARG A 161 1.08 -2.22 5.09
C ARG A 161 0.08 -3.26 5.61
N CYS A 162 -0.97 -3.53 4.83
CA CYS A 162 -1.91 -4.59 5.14
C CYS A 162 -1.39 -5.97 4.68
N LYS A 163 -2.07 -7.02 5.13
CA LYS A 163 -1.83 -8.38 4.67
C LYS A 163 -2.58 -8.62 3.36
N ASP A 164 -1.92 -9.26 2.41
CA ASP A 164 -2.40 -9.49 1.05
C ASP A 164 -2.37 -10.97 0.65
N ASP A 165 -2.23 -11.87 1.62
CA ASP A 165 -2.38 -13.30 1.41
C ASP A 165 -3.84 -13.75 1.58
N GLU A 166 -4.11 -15.04 1.37
CA GLU A 166 -5.47 -15.60 1.38
C GLU A 166 -5.95 -16.04 2.77
N TYR A 167 -5.11 -15.92 3.81
CA TYR A 167 -5.43 -16.36 5.17
C TYR A 167 -6.25 -15.33 5.93
N THR A 168 -6.81 -15.78 7.05
CA THR A 168 -7.52 -14.90 7.97
C THR A 168 -6.52 -14.06 8.77
N HIS A 169 -6.72 -12.75 8.79
CA HIS A 169 -5.93 -11.80 9.56
C HIS A 169 -6.78 -11.01 10.54
N LEU A 170 -6.21 -10.76 11.72
CA LEU A 170 -6.85 -9.97 12.78
C LEU A 170 -6.37 -8.52 12.71
N TYR A 171 -7.30 -7.56 12.65
CA TYR A 171 -6.99 -6.13 12.69
C TYR A 171 -7.57 -5.52 13.96
N THR A 172 -6.73 -4.84 14.73
CA THR A 172 -7.12 -4.17 15.98
C THR A 172 -6.65 -2.73 15.98
N LEU A 173 -7.55 -1.79 16.23
CA LEU A 173 -7.26 -0.37 16.49
C LEU A 173 -7.58 -0.08 17.95
N VAL A 174 -6.61 0.49 18.66
CA VAL A 174 -6.77 1.02 20.02
C VAL A 174 -6.60 2.53 19.95
N VAL A 175 -7.55 3.26 20.53
CA VAL A 175 -7.50 4.73 20.66
C VAL A 175 -7.66 5.08 22.13
N ASN A 176 -6.68 5.76 22.71
CA ASN A 176 -6.61 6.05 24.12
C ASN A 176 -7.04 7.50 24.44
N PRO A 177 -7.47 7.78 25.69
CA PRO A 177 -7.86 9.13 26.14
C PRO A 177 -6.75 10.18 26.16
N ASP A 178 -5.50 9.77 26.04
CA ASP A 178 -4.33 10.64 26.02
C ASP A 178 -3.93 11.05 24.59
N ASN A 179 -4.86 10.96 23.63
CA ASN A 179 -4.63 11.18 22.20
C ASN A 179 -3.56 10.26 21.60
N THR A 180 -3.34 9.07 22.17
CA THR A 180 -2.49 8.03 21.55
C THR A 180 -3.32 6.96 20.84
N TYR A 181 -2.71 6.30 19.88
CA TYR A 181 -3.31 5.16 19.19
C TYR A 181 -2.31 4.03 19.00
N GLU A 182 -2.83 2.83 18.79
CA GLU A 182 -2.07 1.64 18.44
C GLU A 182 -2.84 0.84 17.39
N VAL A 183 -2.12 0.37 16.36
CA VAL A 183 -2.64 -0.58 15.38
C VAL A 183 -1.91 -1.89 15.56
N LYS A 184 -2.68 -2.96 15.73
CA LYS A 184 -2.18 -4.34 15.75
C LYS A 184 -2.71 -5.10 14.54
N ILE A 185 -1.84 -5.93 13.96
CA ILE A 185 -2.21 -6.95 12.98
C ILE A 185 -1.79 -8.29 13.56
N ASP A 186 -2.68 -9.28 13.57
CA ASP A 186 -2.41 -10.63 14.07
C ASP A 186 -1.93 -10.62 15.55
N ASN A 187 -2.56 -9.78 16.37
CA ASN A 187 -2.20 -9.48 17.77
C ASN A 187 -0.77 -8.93 17.97
N LYS A 188 -0.08 -8.52 16.90
CA LYS A 188 1.23 -7.87 16.95
C LYS A 188 1.09 -6.40 16.66
N LYS A 189 1.68 -5.56 17.51
CA LYS A 189 1.77 -4.12 17.26
C LYS A 189 2.56 -3.86 15.99
N VAL A 190 1.92 -3.22 15.02
CA VAL A 190 2.55 -2.79 13.76
C VAL A 190 2.80 -1.30 13.72
N GLU A 191 1.97 -0.50 14.38
CA GLU A 191 2.10 0.95 14.42
C GLU A 191 1.58 1.52 15.75
N SER A 192 2.16 2.62 16.21
CA SER A 192 1.70 3.36 17.39
C SER A 192 2.23 4.79 17.38
N GLY A 193 1.45 5.73 17.91
CA GLY A 193 1.87 7.13 17.99
C GLY A 193 0.82 8.02 18.65
N SER A 194 0.91 9.32 18.36
CA SER A 194 -0.07 10.30 18.81
C SER A 194 -0.96 10.75 17.65
N LEU A 195 -2.24 11.01 17.94
CA LEU A 195 -3.22 11.50 16.98
C LEU A 195 -2.80 12.86 16.40
N GLU A 196 -2.20 13.74 17.20
CA GLU A 196 -1.74 15.07 16.76
C GLU A 196 -0.58 15.04 15.77
N GLU A 197 0.30 14.04 15.84
CA GLU A 197 1.50 13.97 14.99
C GLU A 197 1.27 13.17 13.72
N ASP A 198 0.46 12.11 13.80
CA ASP A 198 0.27 11.16 12.71
C ASP A 198 -0.92 11.50 11.79
N TRP A 199 -1.67 12.56 12.09
CA TRP A 199 -2.75 13.12 11.28
C TRP A 199 -2.71 14.66 11.26
N ASP A 200 -3.15 15.23 10.14
CA ASP A 200 -3.24 16.68 9.97
C ASP A 200 -4.55 17.25 10.55
N PHE A 201 -4.82 17.04 11.84
CA PHE A 201 -6.02 17.58 12.52
C PHE A 201 -5.94 19.08 12.79
N LEU A 202 -4.77 19.52 13.24
CA LEU A 202 -4.51 20.88 13.71
C LEU A 202 -3.51 21.58 12.77
N PRO A 203 -3.52 22.93 12.72
CA PRO A 203 -2.47 23.70 12.05
C PRO A 203 -1.08 23.35 12.60
N PRO A 204 0.00 23.57 11.83
CA PRO A 204 1.35 23.27 12.28
C PRO A 204 1.69 24.10 13.53
N LYS A 205 2.39 23.49 14.49
CA LYS A 205 2.78 24.15 15.76
C LYS A 205 3.68 25.36 15.52
N LYS A 206 4.51 25.31 14.47
CA LYS A 206 5.43 26.38 14.07
C LYS A 206 5.22 26.76 12.62
N ILE A 207 5.34 28.06 12.34
CA ILE A 207 5.33 28.62 10.99
C ILE A 207 6.57 29.47 10.78
N LYS A 208 6.96 29.64 9.52
CA LYS A 208 8.01 30.61 9.16
C LYS A 208 7.51 32.01 9.50
N ASP A 209 8.37 32.79 10.14
CA ASP A 209 8.07 34.16 10.56
C ASP A 209 7.74 35.07 9.37
N PRO A 210 6.48 35.46 9.14
CA PRO A 210 6.11 36.25 7.97
C PRO A 210 6.82 37.62 7.92
N ASP A 211 7.34 38.11 9.05
CA ASP A 211 8.04 39.39 9.15
C ASP A 211 9.57 39.25 8.98
N ALA A 212 10.11 38.03 8.90
CA ALA A 212 11.54 37.80 8.78
C ALA A 212 11.98 37.72 7.32
N GLU A 213 12.71 38.73 6.87
CA GLU A 213 13.38 38.73 5.57
C GLU A 213 14.87 38.40 5.72
N LYS A 214 15.47 37.83 4.67
CA LYS A 214 16.91 37.61 4.63
C LYS A 214 17.61 38.97 4.67
N PRO A 215 18.54 39.22 5.62
CA PRO A 215 19.27 40.48 5.66
C PRO A 215 20.10 40.69 4.39
N ASP A 216 20.13 41.92 3.87
CA ASP A 216 20.95 42.29 2.71
C ASP A 216 22.46 42.10 2.97
N ASP A 217 22.87 42.13 4.24
CA ASP A 217 24.26 41.93 4.68
C ASP A 217 24.65 40.46 4.89
N TRP A 218 23.77 39.52 4.52
CA TRP A 218 23.96 38.09 4.74
C TRP A 218 24.63 37.44 3.54
N ASP A 219 25.96 37.34 3.60
CA ASP A 219 26.74 36.69 2.55
C ASP A 219 26.74 35.17 2.71
N GLU A 220 26.19 34.48 1.71
CA GLU A 220 26.13 33.02 1.61
C GLU A 220 27.23 32.46 0.71
N LYS A 221 28.08 33.31 0.12
CA LYS A 221 29.21 32.86 -0.69
C LYS A 221 30.34 32.44 0.23
N GLU A 222 30.65 31.14 0.19
CA GLU A 222 31.76 30.55 0.94
C GLU A 222 33.11 31.08 0.45
N SER A 223 33.23 31.34 -0.85
CA SER A 223 34.44 31.90 -1.46
C SER A 223 34.16 33.17 -2.26
N ILE A 224 35.11 34.10 -2.23
CA ILE A 224 35.13 35.32 -3.03
C ILE A 224 36.45 35.43 -3.81
N ASP A 225 36.43 36.21 -4.88
CA ASP A 225 37.62 36.59 -5.62
C ASP A 225 38.58 37.36 -4.70
N ASP A 226 39.86 36.98 -4.70
CA ASP A 226 40.91 37.65 -3.93
C ASP A 226 41.11 39.08 -4.46
N PRO A 227 40.78 40.12 -3.68
CA PRO A 227 40.90 41.50 -4.13
C PRO A 227 42.36 41.95 -4.29
N GLU A 228 43.32 41.23 -3.69
CA GLU A 228 44.75 41.52 -3.78
C GLU A 228 45.44 40.73 -4.90
N ASP A 229 44.78 39.72 -5.49
CA ASP A 229 45.31 38.99 -6.64
C ASP A 229 45.10 39.85 -7.89
N LYS A 230 46.20 40.32 -8.46
CA LYS A 230 46.19 41.15 -9.68
C LYS A 230 46.63 40.30 -10.86
N LYS A 231 45.96 40.48 -12.00
CA LYS A 231 46.35 39.88 -13.27
C LYS A 231 47.84 40.14 -13.50
N PRO A 232 48.69 39.10 -13.53
CA PRO A 232 50.10 39.27 -13.84
C PRO A 232 50.29 39.84 -15.25
N GLU A 233 51.28 40.72 -15.44
CA GLU A 233 51.59 41.30 -16.76
C GLU A 233 51.98 40.21 -17.78
N ASP A 234 52.53 39.07 -17.32
CA ASP A 234 52.89 37.92 -18.17
C ASP A 234 51.69 37.06 -18.61
N TRP A 235 50.48 37.38 -18.15
CA TRP A 235 49.27 36.64 -18.49
C TRP A 235 48.61 37.15 -19.78
N ASP A 236 48.85 38.41 -20.14
CA ASP A 236 48.24 39.06 -21.31
C ASP A 236 49.06 38.84 -22.59
N VAL A 237 49.27 37.56 -22.91
CA VAL A 237 49.93 37.18 -24.17
C VAL A 237 48.89 36.92 -25.24
N ALA A 238 49.20 37.26 -26.49
CA ALA A 238 48.30 37.00 -27.61
C ALA A 238 48.07 35.49 -27.76
N GLU A 239 46.81 35.10 -28.00
CA GLU A 239 46.42 33.70 -28.20
C GLU A 239 47.12 33.07 -29.41
N ASN A 240 47.39 33.88 -30.44
CA ASN A 240 48.08 33.45 -31.65
C ASN A 240 49.27 34.37 -31.93
N ILE A 241 50.44 33.77 -32.17
CA ILE A 241 51.68 34.46 -32.53
C ILE A 241 52.17 33.97 -33.91
N PRO A 242 52.85 34.82 -34.69
CA PRO A 242 53.57 34.39 -35.89
C PRO A 242 54.46 33.18 -35.61
N ASP A 243 54.39 32.12 -36.42
CA ASP A 243 55.24 30.94 -36.27
C ASP A 243 56.73 31.32 -36.43
N PRO A 244 57.55 31.23 -35.37
CA PRO A 244 58.95 31.62 -35.44
C PRO A 244 59.80 30.68 -36.29
N ASP A 245 59.32 29.45 -36.54
CA ASP A 245 60.01 28.44 -37.35
C ASP A 245 59.55 28.46 -38.82
N ALA A 246 58.51 29.23 -39.15
CA ALA A 246 58.06 29.40 -40.52
C ALA A 246 59.08 30.21 -41.32
N LYS A 247 59.51 29.63 -42.44
CA LYS A 247 60.36 30.29 -43.43
C LYS A 247 59.55 30.58 -44.67
N LYS A 248 59.78 31.75 -45.23
CA LYS A 248 59.25 32.12 -46.53
C LYS A 248 59.64 31.06 -47.57
N PRO A 249 58.67 30.46 -48.30
CA PRO A 249 58.98 29.50 -49.35
C PRO A 249 59.89 30.11 -50.42
N ASP A 250 60.82 29.32 -50.95
CA ASP A 250 61.77 29.77 -51.97
C ASP A 250 61.08 30.18 -53.29
N ASP A 251 59.85 29.74 -53.51
CA ASP A 251 59.01 30.01 -54.71
C ASP A 251 58.02 31.17 -54.51
N TRP A 252 58.16 31.97 -53.44
CA TRP A 252 57.27 33.09 -53.15
C TRP A 252 57.74 34.39 -53.82
N ASP A 253 56.87 35.02 -54.62
CA ASP A 253 57.14 36.26 -55.33
C ASP A 253 56.39 37.45 -54.69
N ASP A 254 57.10 38.35 -54.01
CA ASP A 254 56.48 39.49 -53.32
C ASP A 254 55.77 40.48 -54.27
N GLU A 255 56.14 40.52 -55.57
CA GLU A 255 55.56 41.44 -56.54
C GLU A 255 54.22 40.91 -57.08
N MET A 256 54.03 39.59 -57.07
CA MET A 256 52.82 38.91 -57.56
C MET A 256 51.88 38.45 -56.43
N ASP A 257 52.43 37.96 -55.32
CA ASP A 257 51.69 37.35 -54.19
C ASP A 257 51.57 38.25 -52.95
N GLY A 258 52.33 39.36 -52.90
CA GLY A 258 52.37 40.31 -51.78
C GLY A 258 53.43 39.99 -50.71
N GLU A 259 53.58 40.86 -49.71
CA GLU A 259 54.52 40.63 -48.59
C GLU A 259 54.15 39.35 -47.85
N TRP A 260 55.08 38.40 -47.77
CA TRP A 260 54.86 37.14 -47.06
C TRP A 260 54.70 37.36 -45.56
N GLU A 261 53.56 36.91 -45.01
CA GLU A 261 53.32 36.86 -43.57
C GLU A 261 53.35 35.39 -43.09
N PRO A 262 54.10 35.07 -42.02
CA PRO A 262 54.13 33.73 -41.44
C PRO A 262 52.75 33.30 -40.91
N PRO A 263 52.41 32.01 -40.94
CA PRO A 263 51.17 31.50 -40.35
C PRO A 263 51.14 31.77 -38.85
N MET A 264 49.97 32.13 -38.33
CA MET A 264 49.76 32.35 -36.90
C MET A 264 49.57 30.99 -36.21
N VAL A 265 50.38 30.70 -35.18
CA VAL A 265 50.29 29.49 -34.35
C VAL A 265 49.84 29.84 -32.94
N THR A 266 49.15 28.92 -32.28
CA THR A 266 48.72 29.11 -30.89
C THR A 266 49.93 29.32 -29.99
N ASN A 267 49.93 30.43 -29.27
CA ASN A 267 50.98 30.77 -28.33
C ASN A 267 50.97 29.79 -27.16
N LYS A 268 52.08 29.08 -26.97
CA LYS A 268 52.22 28.09 -25.88
C LYS A 268 52.15 28.73 -24.49
N ASP A 269 52.43 30.04 -24.40
CA ASP A 269 52.37 30.79 -23.15
C ASP A 269 50.97 31.37 -22.87
N TYR A 270 49.99 31.19 -23.76
CA TYR A 270 48.61 31.64 -23.54
C TYR A 270 47.91 30.79 -22.48
N LYS A 271 47.68 31.39 -21.30
CA LYS A 271 47.10 30.73 -20.12
C LYS A 271 45.57 30.89 -20.03
N GLY A 272 44.91 31.42 -21.06
CA GLY A 272 43.46 31.67 -21.10
C GLY A 272 43.03 32.96 -20.38
N GLU A 273 41.72 33.19 -20.26
CA GLU A 273 41.18 34.33 -19.51
C GLU A 273 41.56 34.24 -18.03
N TRP A 274 42.23 35.27 -17.51
CA TRP A 274 42.64 35.32 -16.11
C TRP A 274 41.40 35.41 -15.20
N LYS A 275 41.36 34.56 -14.17
CA LYS A 275 40.40 34.66 -13.06
C LYS A 275 41.17 34.79 -11.75
N PRO A 276 40.77 35.71 -10.86
CA PRO A 276 41.40 35.87 -9.55
C PRO A 276 41.28 34.58 -8.73
N LYS A 277 42.26 34.33 -7.88
CA LYS A 277 42.20 33.24 -6.89
C LYS A 277 40.97 33.38 -6.01
N GLN A 278 40.36 32.25 -5.65
CA GLN A 278 39.28 32.22 -4.67
C GLN A 278 39.87 32.18 -3.26
N ILE A 279 39.42 33.07 -2.38
CA ILE A 279 39.73 33.05 -0.95
C ILE A 279 38.44 32.81 -0.15
N ASP A 280 38.60 32.23 1.03
CA ASP A 280 37.48 32.04 1.97
C ASP A 280 36.92 33.42 2.34
N ASN A 281 35.61 33.59 2.17
CA ASN A 281 34.94 34.85 2.44
C ASN A 281 34.83 35.09 3.95
N PRO A 282 35.52 36.11 4.51
CA PRO A 282 35.44 36.39 5.94
C PRO A 282 34.04 36.88 6.38
N ALA A 283 33.22 37.32 5.43
CA ALA A 283 31.83 37.75 5.66
C ALA A 283 30.80 36.61 5.49
N TYR A 284 31.24 35.37 5.21
CA TYR A 284 30.33 34.23 5.09
C TYR A 284 29.61 33.96 6.42
N LYS A 285 28.28 34.10 6.42
CA LYS A 285 27.43 33.88 7.59
C LYS A 285 26.70 32.53 7.57
N GLY A 286 26.97 31.67 6.58
CA GLY A 286 26.24 30.42 6.37
C GLY A 286 24.96 30.61 5.55
N LYS A 287 24.28 29.51 5.20
CA LYS A 287 22.96 29.59 4.56
C LYS A 287 21.95 30.20 5.52
N TRP A 288 21.22 31.23 5.08
CA TRP A 288 20.18 31.85 5.88
C TRP A 288 19.05 30.83 6.14
N LEU A 289 18.80 30.54 7.41
CA LEU A 289 17.67 29.74 7.85
C LEU A 289 16.57 30.69 8.31
N HIS A 290 15.45 30.65 7.60
CA HIS A 290 14.30 31.46 7.93
C HIS A 290 13.78 31.09 9.33
N PRO A 291 13.64 32.05 10.25
CA PRO A 291 13.22 31.75 11.61
C PRO A 291 11.80 31.17 11.64
N GLU A 292 11.58 30.26 12.58
CA GLU A 292 10.29 29.63 12.85
C GLU A 292 9.72 30.20 14.15
N ILE A 293 8.48 30.68 14.11
CA ILE A 293 7.73 31.19 15.26
C ILE A 293 6.56 30.28 15.58
N ASP A 294 6.05 30.38 16.81
CA ASP A 294 4.86 29.65 17.22
C ASP A 294 3.65 30.14 16.42
N ASN A 295 2.85 29.20 15.92
CA ASN A 295 1.70 29.53 15.09
C ASN A 295 0.55 30.08 15.95
N PRO A 296 0.09 31.33 15.74
CA PRO A 296 -1.03 31.89 16.51
C PRO A 296 -2.36 31.15 16.28
N GLU A 297 -2.50 30.45 15.15
CA GLU A 297 -3.69 29.65 14.82
C GLU A 297 -3.66 28.26 15.46
N TYR A 298 -2.54 27.83 16.03
CA TYR A 298 -2.44 26.54 16.71
C TYR A 298 -3.09 26.60 18.09
N THR A 299 -4.04 25.71 18.34
CA THR A 299 -4.60 25.46 19.68
C THR A 299 -4.62 23.96 19.91
N ALA A 300 -3.98 23.51 20.99
CA ALA A 300 -3.97 22.10 21.37
C ALA A 300 -5.39 21.63 21.74
N ASP A 301 -5.76 20.45 21.30
CA ASP A 301 -7.07 19.85 21.56
C ASP A 301 -6.89 18.47 22.24
N PRO A 302 -7.12 18.38 23.56
CA PRO A 302 -6.98 17.11 24.27
C PRO A 302 -8.12 16.12 24.00
N GLU A 303 -9.18 16.52 23.28
CA GLU A 303 -10.38 15.71 23.05
C GLU A 303 -10.49 15.20 21.60
N ILE A 304 -9.40 15.22 20.81
CA ILE A 304 -9.39 14.71 19.42
C ILE A 304 -9.85 13.25 19.34
N TYR A 305 -9.44 12.43 20.30
CA TYR A 305 -9.83 11.01 20.36
C TYR A 305 -11.33 10.80 20.60
N GLN A 306 -12.04 11.78 21.14
CA GLN A 306 -13.36 11.63 21.73
C GLN A 306 -14.48 11.75 20.69
N TYR A 307 -15.36 10.75 20.67
CA TYR A 307 -16.60 10.78 19.91
C TYR A 307 -17.81 10.86 20.85
N ALA A 308 -18.75 11.76 20.54
CA ALA A 308 -19.94 11.98 21.36
C ALA A 308 -20.93 10.81 21.33
N SER A 309 -21.07 10.15 20.18
CA SER A 309 -21.89 8.95 20.03
C SER A 309 -21.35 8.05 18.93
N MET A 310 -21.32 6.75 19.20
CA MET A 310 -21.04 5.68 18.27
C MET A 310 -22.09 4.60 18.52
N GLY A 311 -22.79 4.15 17.49
CA GLY A 311 -23.86 3.17 17.69
C GLY A 311 -24.18 2.30 16.49
N VAL A 312 -23.45 2.47 15.37
CA VAL A 312 -23.63 1.65 14.18
C VAL A 312 -22.25 1.28 13.62
N ILE A 313 -22.03 -0.01 13.41
CA ILE A 313 -20.89 -0.53 12.64
C ILE A 313 -21.40 -0.84 11.23
N GLY A 314 -20.65 -0.45 10.20
CA GLY A 314 -21.04 -0.69 8.82
C GLY A 314 -19.89 -1.17 7.95
N LEU A 315 -20.25 -2.02 6.99
CA LEU A 315 -19.44 -2.51 5.90
C LEU A 315 -19.96 -1.82 4.64
N ASP A 316 -19.25 -0.79 4.19
CA ASP A 316 -19.55 -0.05 2.96
C ASP A 316 -18.31 -0.10 2.06
N LEU A 317 -18.31 -1.06 1.14
CA LEU A 317 -17.11 -1.54 0.46
C LEU A 317 -17.34 -1.67 -1.05
N TRP A 318 -16.26 -1.50 -1.81
CA TRP A 318 -16.19 -1.90 -3.21
C TRP A 318 -15.23 -3.07 -3.34
N GLN A 319 -15.61 -4.12 -4.07
CA GLN A 319 -14.70 -5.21 -4.44
C GLN A 319 -14.88 -5.59 -5.90
N VAL A 320 -13.75 -5.69 -6.62
CA VAL A 320 -13.70 -6.20 -8.00
C VAL A 320 -13.86 -7.72 -7.97
N LYS A 321 -13.04 -8.41 -7.18
CA LYS A 321 -13.16 -9.85 -6.97
C LYS A 321 -13.78 -10.12 -5.60
N SER A 322 -15.01 -10.64 -5.59
CA SER A 322 -15.71 -11.03 -4.37
C SER A 322 -15.11 -12.29 -3.75
N GLY A 323 -15.32 -12.47 -2.45
CA GLY A 323 -14.77 -13.61 -1.71
C GLY A 323 -14.29 -13.27 -0.31
N THR A 324 -14.23 -12.00 0.05
CA THR A 324 -13.73 -11.61 1.35
C THR A 324 -14.70 -12.00 2.45
N ILE A 325 -14.16 -12.58 3.51
CA ILE A 325 -14.91 -13.02 4.68
C ILE A 325 -14.54 -12.13 5.85
N PHE A 326 -15.55 -11.58 6.51
CA PHE A 326 -15.41 -10.84 7.76
C PHE A 326 -15.97 -11.65 8.92
N ASP A 327 -15.29 -11.62 10.07
CA ASP A 327 -15.79 -12.25 11.29
C ASP A 327 -15.22 -11.57 12.56
N ASN A 328 -15.62 -12.06 13.72
CA ASN A 328 -15.08 -11.75 15.04
C ASN A 328 -15.02 -10.25 15.34
N PHE A 329 -16.09 -9.55 14.98
CA PHE A 329 -16.22 -8.12 15.28
C PHE A 329 -16.33 -7.93 16.79
N LEU A 330 -15.52 -7.02 17.32
CA LEU A 330 -15.49 -6.67 18.73
C LEU A 330 -15.24 -5.16 18.86
N ILE A 331 -16.09 -4.51 19.63
CA ILE A 331 -15.88 -3.13 20.08
C ILE A 331 -15.93 -3.14 21.61
N THR A 332 -14.85 -2.71 22.25
CA THR A 332 -14.67 -2.74 23.71
C THR A 332 -13.85 -1.54 24.19
N ASN A 333 -13.73 -1.34 25.49
CA ASN A 333 -12.82 -0.37 26.10
C ASN A 333 -11.54 -0.97 26.69
N ASP A 334 -11.37 -2.29 26.58
CA ASP A 334 -10.28 -3.01 27.22
C ASP A 334 -9.36 -3.68 26.19
N PRO A 335 -8.14 -3.15 25.98
CA PRO A 335 -7.17 -3.72 25.07
C PRO A 335 -6.73 -5.15 25.42
N LYS A 336 -6.78 -5.53 26.69
CA LYS A 336 -6.41 -6.88 27.14
C LYS A 336 -7.49 -7.88 26.78
N LEU A 337 -8.75 -7.54 27.03
CA LEU A 337 -9.89 -8.36 26.60
C LEU A 337 -9.86 -8.57 25.09
N ALA A 338 -9.58 -7.51 24.31
CA ALA A 338 -9.46 -7.64 22.85
C ALA A 338 -8.35 -8.61 22.44
N GLU A 339 -7.18 -8.55 23.08
CA GLU A 339 -6.08 -9.47 22.82
C GLU A 339 -6.43 -10.93 23.18
N GLU A 340 -7.10 -11.15 24.32
CA GLU A 340 -7.61 -12.46 24.73
C GLU A 340 -8.61 -13.02 23.71
N VAL A 341 -9.64 -12.25 23.34
CA VAL A 341 -10.62 -12.65 22.32
C VAL A 341 -9.96 -12.90 20.97
N GLY A 342 -8.97 -12.09 20.59
CA GLY A 342 -8.21 -12.29 19.34
C GLY A 342 -7.42 -13.60 19.32
N ASN A 343 -6.89 -14.02 20.47
CA ASN A 343 -6.19 -15.31 20.61
C ASN A 343 -7.17 -16.49 20.61
N GLU A 344 -8.34 -16.34 21.24
CA GLU A 344 -9.39 -17.37 21.28
C GLU A 344 -10.09 -17.58 19.93
N THR A 345 -10.19 -16.53 19.12
CA THR A 345 -10.83 -16.54 17.79
C THR A 345 -9.79 -16.81 16.69
N TRP A 346 -9.21 -15.76 16.11
CA TRP A 346 -8.20 -15.85 15.05
C TRP A 346 -7.02 -16.76 15.42
N GLY A 347 -6.53 -16.66 16.66
CA GLY A 347 -5.42 -17.48 17.15
C GLY A 347 -5.70 -18.98 17.11
N ALA A 348 -6.96 -19.39 17.31
CA ALA A 348 -7.40 -20.78 17.19
C ALA A 348 -7.65 -21.20 15.73
N THR A 349 -8.06 -20.28 14.87
CA THR A 349 -8.37 -20.55 13.45
C THR A 349 -7.13 -20.68 12.57
N LYS A 350 -6.09 -19.88 12.79
CA LYS A 350 -4.96 -19.73 11.84
C LYS A 350 -4.20 -21.03 11.51
N ASP A 351 -3.94 -21.89 12.51
CA ASP A 351 -3.12 -23.08 12.30
C ASP A 351 -3.93 -24.22 11.64
N PRO A 352 -5.18 -24.51 12.05
CA PRO A 352 -6.04 -25.43 11.32
C PRO A 352 -6.38 -24.95 9.91
N GLU A 353 -6.63 -23.66 9.73
CA GLU A 353 -6.90 -23.07 8.40
C GLU A 353 -5.73 -23.33 7.45
N LYS A 354 -4.51 -23.06 7.91
CA LYS A 354 -3.31 -23.31 7.12
C LYS A 354 -3.14 -24.78 6.75
N LYS A 355 -3.35 -25.69 7.71
CA LYS A 355 -3.28 -27.14 7.43
C LYS A 355 -4.30 -27.59 6.38
N MET A 356 -5.52 -27.08 6.45
CA MET A 356 -6.56 -27.39 5.48
C MET A 356 -6.18 -26.87 4.09
N LYS A 357 -5.66 -25.63 4.01
CA LYS A 357 -5.20 -25.05 2.75
C LYS A 357 -4.04 -25.84 2.14
N ASP A 358 -3.01 -26.14 2.93
CA ASP A 358 -1.85 -26.94 2.47
C ASP A 358 -2.30 -28.31 1.93
N SER A 359 -3.29 -28.94 2.57
CA SER A 359 -3.85 -30.22 2.12
C SER A 359 -4.60 -30.09 0.79
N LEU A 360 -5.41 -29.04 0.63
CA LEU A 360 -6.14 -28.76 -0.61
C LEU A 360 -5.18 -28.45 -1.76
N GLU A 361 -4.16 -27.64 -1.52
CA GLU A 361 -3.13 -27.33 -2.53
C GLU A 361 -2.36 -28.58 -2.97
N GLU A 362 -2.09 -29.52 -2.04
CA GLU A 362 -1.47 -30.80 -2.38
C GLU A 362 -2.39 -31.69 -3.23
N GLU A 363 -3.68 -31.76 -2.91
CA GLU A 363 -4.68 -32.48 -3.72
C GLU A 363 -4.84 -31.88 -5.12
N GLU A 364 -4.92 -30.55 -5.22
CA GLU A 364 -4.99 -29.84 -6.50
C GLU A 364 -3.71 -30.02 -7.33
N ARG A 365 -2.53 -30.04 -6.69
CA ARG A 365 -1.28 -30.33 -7.38
C ARG A 365 -1.28 -31.75 -7.94
N LYS A 366 -1.64 -32.76 -7.14
CA LYS A 366 -1.73 -34.16 -7.61
C LYS A 366 -2.72 -34.32 -8.76
N LYS A 367 -3.84 -33.60 -8.71
CA LYS A 367 -4.83 -33.61 -9.78
C LYS A 367 -4.27 -33.01 -11.08
N ARG A 368 -3.58 -31.85 -11.00
CA ARG A 368 -2.92 -31.24 -12.16
C ARG A 368 -1.82 -32.12 -12.75
N GLU A 369 -1.00 -32.74 -11.89
CA GLU A 369 0.03 -33.69 -12.34
C GLU A 369 -0.60 -34.90 -13.05
N ALA A 370 -1.72 -35.43 -12.57
CA ALA A 370 -2.44 -36.51 -13.24
C ALA A 370 -3.09 -36.08 -14.56
N GLU A 371 -3.67 -34.87 -14.62
CA GLU A 371 -4.22 -34.30 -15.86
C GLU A 371 -3.13 -34.05 -16.91
N GLU A 372 -1.93 -33.61 -16.50
CA GLU A 372 -0.79 -33.44 -17.41
C GLU A 372 -0.24 -34.78 -17.94
N VAL A 373 -0.28 -35.84 -17.13
CA VAL A 373 0.09 -37.20 -17.58
C VAL A 373 -0.94 -37.71 -18.58
N ASN A 374 -2.23 -37.65 -18.25
CA ASN A 374 -3.29 -38.06 -19.16
C ASN A 374 -3.25 -37.29 -20.48
N LYS A 375 -3.00 -35.98 -20.44
CA LYS A 375 -2.90 -35.19 -21.66
C LYS A 375 -1.70 -35.61 -22.52
N LYS A 376 -0.56 -35.94 -21.91
CA LYS A 376 0.60 -36.45 -22.66
C LYS A 376 0.32 -37.83 -23.26
N GLU A 377 -0.37 -38.70 -22.54
CA GLU A 377 -0.81 -40.00 -23.08
C GLU A 377 -1.80 -39.81 -24.23
N GLU A 378 -2.73 -38.85 -24.15
CA GLU A 378 -3.64 -38.51 -25.26
C GLU A 378 -2.91 -37.89 -26.46
N ASP A 379 -1.93 -37.00 -26.23
CA ASP A 379 -1.12 -36.40 -27.29
C ASP A 379 -0.23 -37.48 -27.97
N GLU A 380 0.36 -38.43 -27.21
CA GLU A 380 1.11 -39.58 -27.75
C GLU A 380 0.21 -40.55 -28.55
N ASP A 381 -1.00 -40.85 -28.05
CA ASP A 381 -1.99 -41.67 -28.77
C ASP A 381 -2.52 -41.01 -30.06
N GLU A 382 -2.53 -39.66 -30.13
CA GLU A 382 -2.88 -38.91 -31.35
C GLU A 382 -1.71 -38.93 -32.35
N GLU A 383 -0.47 -38.71 -31.91
CA GLU A 383 0.73 -38.81 -32.76
C GLU A 383 0.87 -40.22 -33.36
N GLU A 384 0.64 -41.30 -32.59
CA GLU A 384 0.68 -42.67 -33.11
C GLU A 384 -0.40 -42.92 -34.18
N ARG A 385 -1.57 -42.28 -34.09
CA ARG A 385 -2.63 -42.42 -35.11
C ARG A 385 -2.37 -41.60 -36.37
N GLU A 386 -1.74 -40.44 -36.23
CA GLU A 386 -1.32 -39.65 -37.39
C GLU A 386 -0.19 -40.35 -38.16
N ASP A 387 0.77 -40.97 -37.45
CA ASP A 387 1.81 -41.80 -38.07
C ASP A 387 1.22 -43.05 -38.77
N ASP A 388 0.26 -43.75 -38.14
CA ASP A 388 -0.45 -44.89 -38.75
C ASP A 388 -1.29 -44.47 -39.99
N GLU A 389 -1.88 -43.27 -40.00
CA GLU A 389 -2.60 -42.75 -41.17
C GLU A 389 -1.65 -42.32 -42.30
N GLU A 390 -0.47 -41.74 -42.02
CA GLU A 390 0.54 -41.43 -43.06
C GLU A 390 1.13 -42.71 -43.69
N GLU A 391 1.33 -43.80 -42.92
CA GLU A 391 1.78 -45.08 -43.49
C GLU A 391 0.74 -45.74 -44.43
N ASP A 392 -0.57 -45.54 -44.20
CA ASP A 392 -1.65 -46.08 -45.07
C ASP A 392 -1.78 -45.28 -46.39
N TYR A 393 -1.48 -43.97 -46.38
CA TYR A 393 -1.45 -43.14 -47.60
C TYR A 393 -0.25 -43.44 -48.52
N ASP A 394 0.91 -43.79 -47.97
CA ASP A 394 2.08 -44.19 -48.77
C ASP A 394 1.92 -45.60 -49.37
N GLU A 395 1.15 -46.50 -48.73
CA GLU A 395 0.84 -47.84 -49.26
C GLU A 395 -0.22 -47.80 -50.38
N GLU A 396 -1.17 -46.83 -50.36
CA GLU A 396 -2.15 -46.63 -51.44
C GLU A 396 -1.59 -45.92 -52.70
N GLU A 397 -0.56 -45.06 -52.61
CA GLU A 397 0.09 -44.46 -53.80
C GLU A 397 1.07 -45.42 -54.52
N GLU A 398 1.62 -46.44 -53.86
CA GLU A 398 2.43 -47.48 -54.54
C GLU A 398 1.58 -48.48 -55.36
N ASP A 399 0.27 -48.58 -55.11
CA ASP A 399 -0.63 -49.52 -55.80
C ASP A 399 -1.32 -48.92 -57.06
N ASP A 400 -1.30 -47.59 -57.28
CA ASP A 400 -1.95 -46.94 -58.46
C ASP A 400 -0.99 -46.61 -59.64
N GLU A 401 0.32 -46.90 -59.53
CA GLU A 401 1.30 -46.73 -60.63
C GLU A 401 1.80 -48.07 -61.24
N GLY A 402 0.99 -49.13 -61.24
CA GLY A 402 1.45 -50.50 -61.56
C GLY A 402 0.71 -51.35 -62.61
N GLU A 403 -0.51 -51.03 -63.06
CA GLU A 403 -1.25 -51.85 -64.05
C GLU A 403 -1.74 -51.04 -65.28
N GLU A 404 -0.84 -50.78 -66.23
CA GLU A 404 -1.21 -50.66 -67.66
C GLU A 404 -0.58 -51.81 -68.45
N GLU A 405 -1.26 -52.96 -68.47
CA GLU A 405 -0.97 -54.05 -69.39
C GLU A 405 -1.38 -53.70 -70.83
N GLU A 406 -0.42 -53.93 -71.74
CA GLU A 406 -0.59 -53.99 -73.18
C GLU A 406 -1.82 -54.83 -73.60
N THR A 407 -2.78 -54.23 -74.30
CA THR A 407 -3.48 -54.95 -75.39
C THR A 407 -3.59 -54.09 -76.65
N ASP A 408 -2.73 -54.42 -77.59
CA ASP A 408 -2.79 -54.03 -78.99
C ASP A 408 -4.06 -54.61 -79.65
N SER A 409 -4.90 -53.74 -80.24
CA SER A 409 -5.18 -53.78 -81.68
C SER A 409 -6.59 -53.29 -82.07
N LYS A 410 -6.58 -52.20 -82.86
CA LYS A 410 -7.30 -52.05 -84.15
C LYS A 410 -8.80 -52.35 -84.21
N LEU A 411 -9.60 -51.30 -84.46
CA LEU A 411 -10.08 -50.87 -85.81
C LEU A 411 -11.39 -50.08 -85.73
N LYS A 412 -11.42 -48.98 -86.49
CA LYS A 412 -12.58 -48.41 -87.24
C LYS A 412 -13.71 -47.80 -86.41
N ASP A 413 -14.45 -46.81 -86.88
CA ASP A 413 -14.43 -45.82 -87.98
C ASP A 413 -15.75 -45.07 -87.69
N GLU A 414 -15.76 -43.74 -87.89
CA GLU A 414 -16.97 -42.92 -88.12
C GLU A 414 -18.01 -42.90 -86.96
N LEU A 415 -18.50 -41.76 -86.47
CA LEU A 415 -18.99 -40.58 -87.17
C LEU A 415 -19.34 -39.51 -86.11
#